data_AF-A0A194WSH0-F1
#
_entry.id   AF-A0A194WSH0-F1
#
_cell.length_a   1.000
_cell.length_b   1.000
_cell.length_c   1.000
_cell.angle_alpha   90.00
_cell.angle_beta   90.00
_cell.angle_gamma   90.00
#
_symmetry.space_group_name_H-M   'P 1'
#
loop_
_entity.id
_entity.type
_entity.pdbx_description
1 polymer ?
#
loop_
_entity_poly.entity_id
_entity_poly.type
_entity_poly.pdbx_seq_one_letter_code
_entity_poly.pdbx_strand_id
1 'polypeptide(L)'
;MMEQSSPQHGQPQEPFYTCIASDSLFTSDGSIVNAQLSAKLEIGQLHNREGDNCSLFSRRPSLDRDSNGATTKSTWQSQGSPQAALIAIQNCKLWFLFTDGKQEDGEDENFNRRVERLGVEGYPCVFVLFGSSSDGPPPNTQFHVCAKTYSSAPNALFLFHDVGTDQIYIFHAKGCFAKLSDGRPTIQHNWEGCKWFQLQRFRYEKLLAIKLPSPQPGLVADRLTIHNGTVLTNGEYRAMKAAADVGARFDLRRLQEIINKAGEKDTFKPQYWKPSQPSSTVERVDIDGQASHAVRGILMNLDHKSMGIDVPESRIDGYREDLRAANKANRLAFEQALVKKEMEDLEEKQKSRESFLLPVVDPHEIFFPGFVRGPVTIRQHSEFRGACMFCHEEDVMLAFLLHRVELVNVDSLRVTGLPLVFNNMLVCDACAVHCRPDGLMEPKVAAVLPLVSVIDNEAAWTEVFDTVIGSGVGKEDILLSVWNWLSTQLGYEVEELKPVSYKEALEWVLKDLGKWEDITRNRRFDTKIIRY
;
A
#
# COMPACT_ATOMS: atom_id res chain seq x y z
N MET A 1 -46.93 -43.53 12.46
CA MET A 1 -45.53 -43.18 12.77
C MET A 1 -44.92 -42.60 11.51
N MET A 2 -44.89 -41.28 11.41
CA MET A 2 -44.13 -40.55 10.40
C MET A 2 -43.22 -39.61 11.20
N GLU A 3 -41.93 -39.90 11.20
CA GLU A 3 -40.91 -39.02 11.78
C GLU A 3 -40.72 -37.82 10.85
N GLN A 4 -41.04 -36.63 11.37
CA GLN A 4 -40.68 -35.36 10.75
C GLN A 4 -39.23 -35.06 11.12
N SER A 5 -38.35 -35.11 10.12
CA SER A 5 -36.96 -34.67 10.21
C SER A 5 -36.91 -33.13 10.29
N SER A 6 -36.23 -32.64 11.33
CA SER A 6 -35.94 -31.22 11.52
C SER A 6 -34.71 -30.83 10.70
N PRO A 7 -34.70 -29.71 9.95
CA PRO A 7 -33.48 -29.16 9.40
C PRO A 7 -32.91 -28.13 10.40
N GLN A 8 -31.82 -28.47 11.08
CA GLN A 8 -30.93 -27.48 11.71
C GLN A 8 -29.56 -27.53 11.03
N HIS A 9 -29.44 -26.80 9.93
CA HIS A 9 -28.17 -26.21 9.52
C HIS A 9 -28.27 -24.73 9.83
N GLY A 10 -27.73 -24.32 10.97
CA GLY A 10 -27.50 -22.92 11.27
C GLY A 10 -26.49 -22.39 10.27
N GLN A 11 -26.93 -21.51 9.38
CA GLN A 11 -26.00 -20.74 8.56
C GLN A 11 -25.07 -19.96 9.51
N PRO A 12 -23.76 -19.87 9.23
CA PRO A 12 -22.87 -18.98 9.98
C PRO A 12 -23.45 -17.57 9.92
N GLN A 13 -23.80 -17.01 11.07
CA GLN A 13 -24.27 -15.63 11.17
C GLN A 13 -23.15 -14.70 10.73
N GLU A 14 -23.38 -13.96 9.65
CA GLU A 14 -22.40 -13.01 9.11
C GLU A 14 -22.13 -11.90 10.13
N PRO A 15 -20.86 -11.53 10.39
CA PRO A 15 -20.54 -10.50 11.36
C PRO A 15 -21.11 -9.15 10.91
N PHE A 16 -21.94 -8.54 11.74
CA PHE A 16 -22.55 -7.27 11.39
C PHE A 16 -21.55 -6.10 11.44
N TYR A 17 -20.53 -6.17 12.30
CA TYR A 17 -19.57 -5.09 12.54
C TYR A 17 -18.15 -5.62 12.76
N THR A 18 -17.15 -4.82 12.35
CA THR A 18 -15.72 -5.12 12.58
C THR A 18 -15.01 -3.92 13.19
N CYS A 19 -14.29 -4.14 14.30
CA CYS A 19 -13.54 -3.06 14.96
C CYS A 19 -12.05 -3.16 14.64
N ILE A 20 -11.48 -2.11 14.06
CA ILE A 20 -10.05 -1.96 13.83
C ILE A 20 -9.51 -0.98 14.87
N ALA A 21 -8.75 -1.47 15.84
CA ALA A 21 -8.00 -0.62 16.75
C ALA A 21 -6.58 -0.42 16.21
N SER A 22 -6.19 0.83 15.98
CA SER A 22 -4.81 1.18 15.65
C SER A 22 -4.00 1.35 16.93
N ASP A 23 -3.61 0.26 17.58
CA ASP A 23 -2.83 0.32 18.82
C ASP A 23 -1.38 0.85 18.62
N SER A 24 -0.97 1.20 17.39
CA SER A 24 0.34 1.78 17.07
C SER A 24 0.49 3.27 17.38
N LEU A 25 -0.60 3.99 17.68
CA LEU A 25 -0.55 5.45 17.81
C LEU A 25 -0.49 5.96 19.25
N PHE A 26 -0.72 5.07 20.23
CA PHE A 26 -0.92 5.48 21.61
C PHE A 26 0.38 5.49 22.43
N THR A 27 0.86 6.69 22.76
CA THR A 27 1.87 6.89 23.80
C THR A 27 1.26 6.57 25.16
N SER A 28 1.45 5.34 25.67
CA SER A 28 1.44 4.87 27.08
C SER A 28 0.42 5.38 28.12
N ASP A 29 -0.53 6.25 27.78
CA ASP A 29 -1.49 6.79 28.73
C ASP A 29 -2.63 5.79 28.91
N GLY A 30 -2.64 5.12 30.07
CA GLY A 30 -3.65 4.12 30.40
C GLY A 30 -5.08 4.67 30.34
N SER A 31 -5.27 5.98 30.40
CA SER A 31 -6.58 6.62 30.24
C SER A 31 -7.18 6.37 28.84
N ILE A 32 -6.40 6.51 27.76
CA ILE A 32 -6.88 6.28 26.39
C ILE A 32 -7.25 4.81 26.18
N VAL A 33 -6.43 3.90 26.70
CA VAL A 33 -6.71 2.45 26.64
C VAL A 33 -8.02 2.12 27.35
N ASN A 34 -8.27 2.70 28.52
CA ASN A 34 -9.52 2.50 29.26
C ASN A 34 -10.73 3.08 28.52
N ALA A 35 -10.62 4.28 27.95
CA ALA A 35 -11.70 4.88 27.16
C ALA A 35 -12.01 4.03 25.92
N GLN A 36 -10.98 3.49 25.27
CA GLN A 36 -11.14 2.60 24.13
C GLN A 36 -11.79 1.27 24.53
N LEU A 37 -11.40 0.68 25.67
CA LEU A 37 -12.04 -0.51 26.22
C LEU A 37 -13.52 -0.24 26.57
N SER A 38 -13.81 0.94 27.13
CA SER A 38 -15.19 1.38 27.40
C SER A 38 -16.01 1.48 26.12
N ALA A 39 -15.49 2.18 25.09
CA ALA A 39 -16.12 2.28 23.78
C ALA A 39 -16.34 0.89 23.15
N LYS A 40 -15.34 0.00 23.22
CA LYS A 40 -15.45 -1.39 22.76
C LYS A 40 -16.56 -2.16 23.48
N LEU A 41 -16.64 -2.03 24.81
CA LEU A 41 -17.66 -2.69 25.62
C LEU A 41 -19.05 -2.14 25.30
N GLU A 42 -19.21 -0.82 25.19
CA GLU A 42 -20.48 -0.20 24.79
C GLU A 42 -20.92 -0.69 23.41
N ILE A 43 -20.05 -0.61 22.40
CA ILE A 43 -20.33 -1.10 21.04
C ILE A 43 -20.66 -2.60 21.04
N GLY A 44 -19.94 -3.41 21.83
CA GLY A 44 -20.21 -4.85 21.97
C GLY A 44 -21.56 -5.14 22.65
N GLN A 45 -21.94 -4.36 23.67
CA GLN A 45 -23.23 -4.50 24.36
C GLN A 45 -24.42 -4.16 23.47
N LEU A 46 -24.26 -3.24 22.51
CA LEU A 46 -25.28 -2.98 21.48
C LEU A 46 -25.58 -4.22 20.64
N HIS A 47 -24.67 -5.19 20.63
CA HIS A 47 -24.65 -6.29 19.68
C HIS A 47 -24.87 -7.68 20.28
N ASN A 48 -24.58 -7.86 21.58
CA ASN A 48 -24.89 -9.07 22.35
C ASN A 48 -26.41 -9.36 22.49
N ARG A 49 -27.28 -8.78 21.66
CA ARG A 49 -28.72 -9.03 21.67
C ARG A 49 -29.18 -10.24 20.87
N GLU A 50 -28.34 -10.92 20.09
CA GLU A 50 -28.54 -12.31 19.62
C GLU A 50 -27.41 -12.73 18.63
N GLY A 51 -26.37 -13.43 19.09
CA GLY A 51 -25.55 -14.31 18.23
C GLY A 51 -24.43 -13.70 17.35
N ASP A 52 -24.30 -12.38 17.23
CA ASP A 52 -23.36 -11.78 16.27
C ASP A 52 -21.89 -11.74 16.74
N ASN A 53 -20.98 -12.25 15.91
CA ASN A 53 -19.54 -12.28 16.15
C ASN A 53 -18.88 -10.91 15.87
N CYS A 54 -18.39 -10.23 16.92
CA CYS A 54 -17.49 -9.08 16.75
C CYS A 54 -16.05 -9.57 16.59
N SER A 55 -15.47 -9.41 15.40
CA SER A 55 -14.04 -9.66 15.20
C SER A 55 -13.24 -8.42 15.63
N LEU A 56 -12.35 -8.62 16.61
CA LEU A 56 -11.56 -7.57 17.21
C LEU A 56 -10.09 -7.70 16.79
N PHE A 57 -9.53 -6.63 16.22
CA PHE A 57 -8.11 -6.55 15.90
C PHE A 57 -7.41 -5.64 16.92
N SER A 58 -6.47 -6.21 17.69
CA SER A 58 -5.62 -5.49 18.65
C SER A 58 -4.15 -5.91 18.49
N ARG A 59 -3.23 -5.01 18.85
CA ARG A 59 -1.78 -5.27 18.91
C ARG A 59 -1.46 -6.00 20.21
N ARG A 60 -0.74 -7.13 20.14
CA ARG A 60 -0.04 -7.64 21.33
C ARG A 60 1.18 -6.73 21.58
N PRO A 61 1.40 -6.23 22.81
CA PRO A 61 2.67 -5.58 23.12
C PRO A 61 3.78 -6.60 22.89
N SER A 62 4.69 -6.31 21.97
CA SER A 62 5.91 -7.10 21.80
C SER A 62 6.78 -6.86 23.03
N LEU A 63 6.96 -7.91 23.85
CA LEU A 63 7.93 -7.89 24.94
C LEU A 63 9.39 -7.98 24.44
N ASP A 64 9.57 -8.14 23.13
CA ASP A 64 10.88 -8.27 22.49
C ASP A 64 11.54 -6.89 22.34
N ARG A 65 12.30 -6.52 23.37
CA ARG A 65 13.37 -5.52 23.23
C ARG A 65 14.47 -6.13 22.37
N ASP A 66 14.98 -5.37 21.40
CA ASP A 66 16.21 -5.78 20.74
C ASP A 66 17.39 -5.81 21.74
N SER A 67 18.53 -6.37 21.33
CA SER A 67 19.74 -6.46 22.16
C SER A 67 20.28 -5.10 22.62
N ASN A 68 19.75 -3.98 22.09
CA ASN A 68 20.15 -2.63 22.43
C ASN A 68 19.11 -1.90 23.31
N GLY A 69 18.04 -2.57 23.72
CA GLY A 69 16.98 -1.98 24.53
C GLY A 69 16.10 -0.97 23.79
N ALA A 70 16.22 -0.89 22.46
CA ALA A 70 15.36 -0.06 21.64
C ALA A 70 14.07 -0.81 21.32
N THR A 71 12.95 -0.09 21.40
CA THR A 71 11.64 -0.60 20.99
C THR A 71 11.67 -0.79 19.48
N THR A 72 11.58 -2.03 19.00
CA THR A 72 11.52 -2.33 17.57
C THR A 72 10.26 -1.69 16.95
N LYS A 73 10.42 -1.05 15.78
CA LYS A 73 9.28 -0.48 15.02
C LYS A 73 8.33 -1.62 14.64
N SER A 74 7.14 -1.62 15.23
CA SER A 74 6.19 -2.71 15.11
C SER A 74 5.39 -2.63 13.82
N THR A 75 5.43 -3.69 13.05
CA THR A 75 4.51 -3.92 11.93
C THR A 75 3.13 -4.32 12.47
N TRP A 76 2.07 -3.91 11.79
CA TRP A 76 0.68 -4.32 12.05
C TRP A 76 0.57 -5.85 12.08
N GLN A 77 0.58 -6.45 13.27
CA GLN A 77 0.29 -7.87 13.47
C GLN A 77 -0.99 -7.95 14.29
N SER A 78 -2.08 -8.26 13.61
CA SER A 78 -3.33 -8.68 14.22
C SER A 78 -3.11 -9.96 15.05
N GLN A 79 -4.05 -10.30 15.93
CA GLN A 79 -4.13 -11.64 16.53
C GLN A 79 -4.39 -12.77 15.50
N GLY A 80 -4.52 -12.41 14.21
CA GLY A 80 -4.47 -13.27 13.02
C GLY A 80 -3.61 -12.65 11.91
N SER A 81 -3.53 -13.23 10.72
CA SER A 81 -2.82 -12.63 9.58
C SER A 81 -3.48 -11.31 9.15
N PRO A 82 -2.76 -10.36 8.51
CA PRO A 82 -3.37 -9.18 7.89
C PRO A 82 -4.60 -9.54 7.05
N GLN A 83 -4.54 -10.66 6.34
CA GLN A 83 -5.64 -11.22 5.55
C GLN A 83 -6.92 -11.48 6.37
N ALA A 84 -6.82 -11.94 7.61
CA ALA A 84 -7.98 -12.14 8.48
C ALA A 84 -8.69 -10.81 8.82
N ALA A 85 -7.93 -9.73 9.01
CA ALA A 85 -8.48 -8.39 9.18
C ALA A 85 -9.20 -7.90 7.92
N LEU A 86 -8.64 -8.23 6.75
CA LEU A 86 -9.25 -7.89 5.47
C LEU A 86 -10.58 -8.60 5.26
N ILE A 87 -10.61 -9.92 5.48
CA ILE A 87 -11.81 -10.74 5.36
C ILE A 87 -12.87 -10.24 6.34
N ALA A 88 -12.49 -9.89 7.57
CA ALA A 88 -13.40 -9.34 8.55
C ALA A 88 -13.99 -7.98 8.15
N ILE A 89 -13.21 -7.09 7.52
CA ILE A 89 -13.74 -5.81 7.02
C ILE A 89 -14.65 -6.05 5.81
N GLN A 90 -14.27 -6.94 4.90
CA GLN A 90 -15.08 -7.30 3.74
C GLN A 90 -16.43 -7.92 4.13
N ASN A 91 -16.46 -8.64 5.25
CA ASN A 91 -17.67 -9.27 5.75
C ASN A 91 -18.49 -8.39 6.70
N CYS A 92 -18.03 -7.18 7.04
CA CYS A 92 -18.76 -6.30 7.96
C CYS A 92 -19.72 -5.34 7.25
N LYS A 93 -20.76 -4.88 7.95
CA LYS A 93 -21.65 -3.81 7.47
C LYS A 93 -21.18 -2.41 7.88
N LEU A 94 -20.36 -2.33 8.92
CA LEU A 94 -19.75 -1.10 9.41
C LEU A 94 -18.45 -1.45 10.14
N TRP A 95 -17.42 -0.66 9.88
CA TRP A 95 -16.14 -0.77 10.58
C TRP A 95 -15.79 0.47 11.39
N PHE A 96 -15.01 0.26 12.46
CA PHE A 96 -14.53 1.32 13.35
C PHE A 96 -13.03 1.49 13.23
N LEU A 97 -12.54 2.73 13.28
CA LEU A 97 -11.13 3.07 13.46
C LEU A 97 -10.93 3.84 14.76
N PHE A 98 -10.14 3.28 15.67
CA PHE A 98 -9.77 3.93 16.93
C PHE A 98 -8.34 4.47 16.85
N THR A 99 -8.15 5.76 17.12
CA THR A 99 -6.87 6.49 17.03
C THR A 99 -6.81 7.63 18.05
N ASP A 100 -5.63 8.07 18.47
CA ASP A 100 -5.43 9.32 19.23
C ASP A 100 -4.98 10.50 18.35
N GLY A 101 -4.93 10.30 17.03
CA GLY A 101 -4.56 11.33 16.06
C GLY A 101 -3.07 11.67 16.04
N LYS A 102 -2.26 11.09 16.93
CA LYS A 102 -0.81 11.16 16.84
C LYS A 102 -0.35 10.28 15.69
N GLN A 103 0.72 10.66 15.03
CA GLN A 103 1.20 9.96 13.85
C GLN A 103 2.73 9.83 13.90
N GLU A 104 3.23 8.63 13.61
CA GLU A 104 4.63 8.43 13.24
C GLU A 104 4.81 8.61 11.72
N ASP A 105 5.93 9.23 11.31
CA ASP A 105 6.21 9.53 9.90
C ASP A 105 6.03 8.30 8.99
N GLY A 106 5.10 8.40 8.03
CA GLY A 106 4.84 7.38 7.00
C GLY A 106 3.71 6.37 7.27
N GLU A 107 3.12 6.35 8.47
CA GLU A 107 2.01 5.40 8.76
C GLU A 107 0.74 5.72 7.97
N ASP A 108 0.41 6.99 7.76
CA ASP A 108 -0.77 7.43 7.02
C ASP A 108 -0.78 6.97 5.57
N GLU A 109 0.35 7.11 4.87
CA GLU A 109 0.41 6.70 3.47
C GLU A 109 0.21 5.19 3.35
N ASN A 110 0.76 4.42 4.29
CA ASN A 110 0.59 2.98 4.34
C ASN A 110 -0.85 2.57 4.68
N PHE A 111 -1.46 3.20 5.68
CA PHE A 111 -2.86 2.94 6.04
C PHE A 111 -3.79 3.30 4.87
N ASN A 112 -3.71 4.52 4.35
CA ASN A 112 -4.56 4.99 3.26
C ASN A 112 -4.36 4.14 1.99
N ARG A 113 -3.12 3.73 1.67
CA ARG A 113 -2.85 2.85 0.51
C ARG A 113 -3.44 1.46 0.69
N ARG A 114 -3.45 0.93 1.93
CA ARG A 114 -4.11 -0.35 2.23
C ARG A 114 -5.62 -0.21 2.09
N VAL A 115 -6.23 0.78 2.74
CA VAL A 115 -7.68 1.05 2.63
C VAL A 115 -8.11 1.17 1.16
N GLU A 116 -7.36 1.94 0.37
CA GLU A 116 -7.60 2.13 -1.06
C GLU A 116 -7.47 0.81 -1.84
N ARG A 117 -6.40 0.03 -1.64
CA ARG A 117 -6.22 -1.28 -2.30
C ARG A 117 -7.33 -2.28 -1.98
N LEU A 118 -7.93 -2.18 -0.81
CA LEU A 118 -8.95 -3.11 -0.33
C LEU A 118 -10.36 -2.68 -0.71
N GLY A 119 -10.54 -1.47 -1.23
CA GLY A 119 -11.85 -0.93 -1.57
C GLY A 119 -12.79 -0.79 -0.37
N VAL A 120 -12.26 -0.69 0.86
CA VAL A 120 -13.06 -0.63 2.09
C VAL A 120 -13.69 0.74 2.33
N GLU A 121 -13.30 1.74 1.55
CA GLU A 121 -13.90 3.07 1.51
C GLU A 121 -15.38 3.08 1.09
N GLY A 122 -15.86 2.02 0.40
CA GLY A 122 -17.27 1.82 0.09
C GLY A 122 -18.12 1.32 1.28
N TYR A 123 -17.49 1.00 2.41
CA TYR A 123 -18.17 0.52 3.61
C TYR A 123 -18.46 1.71 4.54
N PRO A 124 -19.63 1.73 5.21
CA PRO A 124 -19.86 2.64 6.32
C PRO A 124 -18.73 2.53 7.35
N CYS A 125 -18.22 3.67 7.81
CA CYS A 125 -17.10 3.71 8.75
C CYS A 125 -17.29 4.75 9.85
N VAL A 126 -16.77 4.44 11.04
CA VAL A 126 -16.77 5.35 12.19
C VAL A 126 -15.34 5.53 12.67
N PHE A 127 -14.84 6.76 12.60
CA PHE A 127 -13.55 7.16 13.14
C PHE A 127 -13.76 7.71 14.55
N VAL A 128 -13.03 7.18 15.53
CA VAL A 128 -13.06 7.67 16.91
C VAL A 128 -11.66 8.15 17.27
N LEU A 129 -11.56 9.46 17.45
CA LEU A 129 -10.38 10.15 17.93
C LEU A 129 -10.44 10.25 19.46
N PHE A 130 -9.51 9.62 20.15
CA PHE A 130 -9.38 9.69 21.61
C PHE A 130 -8.42 10.83 21.98
N GLY A 131 -8.82 11.68 22.91
CA GLY A 131 -7.97 12.75 23.42
C GLY A 131 -8.57 13.39 24.66
N SER A 132 -7.95 14.45 25.16
CA SER A 132 -8.53 15.23 26.27
C SER A 132 -9.06 16.56 25.77
N SER A 133 -10.28 16.91 26.14
CA SER A 133 -10.83 18.25 25.86
C SER A 133 -10.09 19.36 26.61
N SER A 134 -9.27 19.01 27.61
CA SER A 134 -8.40 19.95 28.33
C SER A 134 -7.23 20.47 27.50
N ASP A 135 -6.82 19.74 26.46
CA ASP A 135 -5.60 20.04 25.70
C ASP A 135 -5.77 21.23 24.74
N GLY A 136 -7.00 21.71 24.62
CA GLY A 136 -7.32 22.89 23.85
C GLY A 136 -8.73 22.82 23.26
N PRO A 137 -9.13 23.86 22.51
CA PRO A 137 -10.33 23.78 21.71
C PRO A 137 -10.18 22.68 20.63
N PRO A 138 -11.29 22.17 20.08
CA PRO A 138 -11.28 21.17 19.00
C PRO A 138 -10.24 21.41 17.88
N PRO A 139 -9.98 22.64 17.39
CA PRO A 139 -8.98 22.93 16.35
C PRO A 139 -7.57 22.41 16.59
N ASN A 140 -7.20 22.27 17.87
CA ASN A 140 -5.86 21.85 18.24
C ASN A 140 -5.68 20.33 18.18
N THR A 141 -6.77 19.56 18.03
CA THR A 141 -6.66 18.11 17.81
C THR A 141 -6.20 17.88 16.37
N GLN A 142 -4.91 17.63 16.17
CA GLN A 142 -4.36 17.33 14.85
C GLN A 142 -5.01 16.04 14.30
N PHE A 143 -5.62 16.12 13.11
CA PHE A 143 -6.40 15.02 12.52
C PHE A 143 -5.81 14.58 11.17
N HIS A 144 -4.50 14.31 11.12
CA HIS A 144 -3.86 13.91 9.87
C HIS A 144 -4.19 12.44 9.49
N VAL A 145 -4.23 11.56 10.51
CA VAL A 145 -4.21 10.09 10.37
C VAL A 145 -5.29 9.50 9.46
N CYS A 146 -6.42 10.19 9.32
CA CYS A 146 -7.58 9.64 8.62
C CYS A 146 -8.21 10.61 7.62
N ALA A 147 -7.62 11.79 7.40
CA ALA A 147 -8.26 12.83 6.58
C ALA A 147 -8.56 12.34 5.16
N LYS A 148 -7.61 11.60 4.54
CA LYS A 148 -7.79 11.05 3.19
C LYS A 148 -8.87 9.96 3.15
N THR A 149 -8.80 8.96 4.03
CA THR A 149 -9.81 7.88 4.08
C THR A 149 -11.21 8.44 4.43
N TYR A 150 -11.31 9.37 5.38
CA TYR A 150 -12.57 10.04 5.73
C TYR A 150 -13.14 10.87 4.57
N SER A 151 -12.27 11.45 3.75
CA SER A 151 -12.67 12.25 2.60
C SER A 151 -13.21 11.39 1.46
N SER A 152 -12.67 10.18 1.26
CA SER A 152 -13.13 9.25 0.23
C SER A 152 -14.36 8.43 0.63
N ALA A 153 -14.56 8.18 1.93
CA ALA A 153 -15.70 7.40 2.41
C ALA A 153 -17.03 8.18 2.30
N PRO A 154 -18.04 7.68 1.55
CA PRO A 154 -19.32 8.38 1.37
C PRO A 154 -20.19 8.33 2.63
N ASN A 155 -20.05 7.27 3.43
CA ASN A 155 -20.78 7.04 4.66
C ASN A 155 -19.79 6.99 5.83
N ALA A 156 -19.48 8.14 6.40
CA ALA A 156 -18.47 8.24 7.45
C ALA A 156 -18.93 9.10 8.64
N LEU A 157 -18.72 8.61 9.85
CA LEU A 157 -18.91 9.35 11.10
C LEU A 157 -17.56 9.60 11.75
N PHE A 158 -17.30 10.84 12.13
CA PHE A 158 -16.09 11.22 12.84
C PHE A 158 -16.44 11.71 14.24
N LEU A 159 -15.98 10.97 15.23
CA LEU A 159 -16.22 11.19 16.65
C LEU A 159 -14.92 11.60 17.35
N PHE A 160 -15.07 12.45 18.36
CA PHE A 160 -14.05 12.68 19.38
C PHE A 160 -14.54 12.12 20.71
N HIS A 161 -13.78 11.21 21.31
CA HIS A 161 -14.05 10.66 22.63
C HIS A 161 -13.12 11.33 23.63
N ASP A 162 -13.68 12.21 24.44
CA ASP A 162 -12.96 12.87 25.52
C ASP A 162 -12.70 11.88 26.65
N VAL A 163 -11.44 11.49 26.80
CA VAL A 163 -10.99 10.48 27.77
C VAL A 163 -11.18 10.98 29.21
N GLY A 164 -11.08 12.29 29.44
CA GLY A 164 -11.22 12.85 30.79
C GLY A 164 -12.66 12.93 31.29
N THR A 165 -13.62 13.16 30.40
CA THR A 165 -15.04 13.35 30.75
C THR A 165 -15.97 12.23 30.29
N ASP A 166 -15.42 11.26 29.55
CA ASP A 166 -16.15 10.19 28.88
C ASP A 166 -17.32 10.72 28.00
N GLN A 167 -17.14 11.93 27.46
CA GLN A 167 -18.10 12.53 26.54
C GLN A 167 -17.67 12.31 25.11
N ILE A 168 -18.62 11.91 24.26
CA ILE A 168 -18.38 11.73 22.83
C ILE A 168 -19.00 12.91 22.09
N TYR A 169 -18.25 13.49 21.16
CA TYR A 169 -18.67 14.62 20.34
C TYR A 169 -18.62 14.25 18.86
N ILE A 170 -19.60 14.70 18.08
CA ILE A 170 -19.58 14.55 16.63
C ILE A 170 -18.77 15.70 16.02
N PHE A 171 -17.65 15.37 15.38
CA PHE A 171 -16.88 16.34 14.59
C PHE A 171 -17.51 16.53 13.21
N HIS A 172 -17.78 15.41 12.53
CA HIS A 172 -18.38 15.45 11.21
C HIS A 172 -19.16 14.15 10.92
N ALA A 173 -20.25 14.27 10.17
CA ALA A 173 -21.06 13.13 9.76
C ALA A 173 -21.43 13.26 8.28
N LYS A 174 -21.32 12.17 7.52
CA LYS A 174 -21.62 12.09 6.08
C LYS A 174 -22.50 10.89 5.75
N GLY A 175 -23.18 10.95 4.61
CA GLY A 175 -23.98 9.84 4.09
C GLY A 175 -25.08 9.40 5.07
N CYS A 176 -25.15 8.11 5.36
CA CYS A 176 -26.14 7.55 6.28
C CYS A 176 -26.07 8.11 7.71
N PHE A 177 -24.90 8.65 8.12
CA PHE A 177 -24.70 9.23 9.45
C PHE A 177 -25.12 10.70 9.56
N ALA A 178 -25.42 11.38 8.44
CA ALA A 178 -25.75 12.81 8.45
C ALA A 178 -26.95 13.17 9.34
N LYS A 179 -27.85 12.22 9.61
CA LYS A 179 -28.99 12.42 10.52
C LYS A 179 -28.57 12.59 11.98
N LEU A 180 -27.39 12.11 12.36
CA LEU A 180 -26.91 12.17 13.75
C LEU A 180 -26.48 13.57 14.19
N SER A 181 -26.24 14.49 13.25
CA SER A 181 -25.86 15.86 13.58
C SER A 181 -27.06 16.76 13.93
N ASP A 182 -28.31 16.28 13.80
CA ASP A 182 -29.55 17.01 14.16
C ASP A 182 -29.61 18.46 13.60
N GLY A 183 -28.98 18.71 12.45
CA GLY A 183 -28.90 20.05 11.84
C GLY A 183 -28.04 21.05 12.59
N ARG A 184 -27.39 20.65 13.69
CA ARG A 184 -26.35 21.46 14.33
C ARG A 184 -25.15 21.56 13.40
N PRO A 185 -24.43 22.70 13.42
CA PRO A 185 -23.24 22.86 12.61
C PRO A 185 -22.27 21.73 12.92
N THR A 186 -22.05 20.85 11.93
CA THR A 186 -20.85 20.03 11.88
C THR A 186 -19.67 20.96 11.58
N ILE A 187 -18.47 20.56 12.01
CA ILE A 187 -17.26 21.37 11.82
C ILE A 187 -16.90 21.33 10.33
N GLN A 188 -17.58 22.12 9.50
CA GLN A 188 -17.43 22.01 8.05
C GLN A 188 -16.27 22.86 7.54
N HIS A 189 -16.10 24.14 7.94
CA HIS A 189 -15.06 24.96 7.32
C HIS A 189 -14.36 26.03 8.18
N ASN A 190 -14.75 26.26 9.44
CA ASN A 190 -14.02 27.19 10.30
C ASN A 190 -13.87 26.62 11.71
N TRP A 191 -12.66 26.16 12.00
CA TRP A 191 -12.25 25.66 13.30
C TRP A 191 -12.06 26.82 14.30
N GLU A 192 -11.72 28.01 13.83
CA GLU A 192 -11.35 29.15 14.67
C GLU A 192 -12.51 29.60 15.57
N GLY A 193 -12.39 29.30 16.86
CA GLY A 193 -13.36 29.72 17.89
C GLY A 193 -14.42 28.69 18.27
N CYS A 194 -14.43 27.50 17.66
CA CYS A 194 -15.32 26.42 18.07
C CYS A 194 -14.99 25.95 19.50
N LYS A 195 -16.01 25.81 20.35
CA LYS A 195 -15.89 25.32 21.74
C LYS A 195 -16.58 23.97 21.88
N TRP A 196 -16.05 23.11 22.75
CA TRP A 196 -16.57 21.74 22.98
C TRP A 196 -18.08 21.67 23.24
N PHE A 197 -18.64 22.61 24.01
CA PHE A 197 -20.08 22.62 24.31
C PHE A 197 -20.98 22.95 23.10
N GLN A 198 -20.41 23.49 22.03
CA GLN A 198 -21.14 23.79 20.78
C GLN A 198 -21.29 22.53 19.91
N LEU A 199 -20.45 21.52 20.12
CA LEU A 199 -20.50 20.27 19.38
C LEU A 199 -21.65 19.39 19.87
N GLN A 200 -22.21 18.62 18.93
CA GLN A 200 -23.28 17.67 19.25
C GLN A 200 -22.71 16.52 20.07
N ARG A 201 -23.25 16.32 21.27
CA ARG A 201 -22.93 15.16 22.09
C ARG A 201 -23.54 13.89 21.50
N PHE A 202 -22.79 12.81 21.58
CA PHE A 202 -23.08 11.52 20.99
C PHE A 202 -23.01 10.40 22.04
N ARG A 203 -23.69 9.31 21.72
CA ARG A 203 -23.79 8.08 22.51
C ARG A 203 -23.85 6.92 21.52
N TYR A 204 -23.06 5.87 21.70
CA TYR A 204 -22.93 4.80 20.71
C TYR A 204 -24.26 4.10 20.42
N GLU A 205 -25.19 4.07 21.38
CA GLU A 205 -26.56 3.56 21.23
C GLU A 205 -27.31 4.19 20.05
N LYS A 206 -27.00 5.45 19.71
CA LYS A 206 -27.62 6.12 18.57
C LYS A 206 -27.27 5.46 17.23
N LEU A 207 -26.18 4.69 17.14
CA LEU A 207 -25.85 3.93 15.93
C LEU A 207 -26.89 2.85 15.60
N LEU A 208 -27.59 2.31 16.61
CA LEU A 208 -28.65 1.31 16.39
C LEU A 208 -29.84 1.85 15.60
N ALA A 209 -30.06 3.17 15.63
CA ALA A 209 -31.13 3.82 14.89
C ALA A 209 -30.75 4.10 13.42
N ILE A 210 -29.48 3.93 13.04
CA ILE A 210 -29.00 4.23 11.69
C ILE A 210 -29.17 3.01 10.79
N LYS A 211 -29.95 3.21 9.71
CA LYS A 211 -30.04 2.23 8.63
C LYS A 211 -28.76 2.27 7.80
N LEU A 212 -27.91 1.28 7.97
CA LEU A 212 -26.68 1.14 7.19
C LEU A 212 -27.00 0.69 5.76
N PRO A 213 -26.40 1.30 4.74
CA PRO A 213 -26.46 0.76 3.39
C PRO A 213 -25.69 -0.56 3.32
N SER A 214 -26.07 -1.45 2.41
CA SER A 214 -25.26 -2.62 2.10
C SER A 214 -23.87 -2.17 1.64
N PRO A 215 -22.79 -2.86 2.06
CA PRO A 215 -21.47 -2.57 1.55
C PRO A 215 -21.44 -2.56 0.03
N GLN A 216 -20.72 -1.59 -0.53
CA GLN A 216 -20.50 -1.50 -1.97
C GLN A 216 -19.00 -1.64 -2.25
N PRO A 217 -18.41 -2.83 -2.02
CA PRO A 217 -17.00 -3.08 -2.31
C PRO A 217 -16.72 -2.76 -3.79
N GLY A 218 -15.64 -2.01 -4.03
CA GLY A 218 -15.18 -1.67 -5.38
C GLY A 218 -15.95 -0.55 -6.09
N LEU A 219 -17.03 -0.02 -5.50
CA LEU A 219 -17.88 0.99 -6.17
C LEU A 219 -17.27 2.41 -6.16
N VAL A 220 -16.29 2.67 -5.28
CA VAL A 220 -15.60 3.97 -5.14
C VAL A 220 -14.25 4.02 -5.87
N ALA A 221 -13.64 2.85 -6.10
CA ALA A 221 -12.42 2.78 -6.90
C ALA A 221 -12.65 3.32 -8.34
N ASP A 222 -13.90 3.28 -8.83
CA ASP A 222 -14.27 3.69 -10.20
C ASP A 222 -15.39 4.76 -10.34
N ARG A 223 -15.93 5.38 -9.28
CA ARG A 223 -16.94 6.46 -9.37
C ARG A 223 -16.85 7.43 -8.18
N LEU A 224 -17.11 8.74 -8.20
CA LEU A 224 -17.33 9.81 -9.19
C LEU A 224 -17.10 11.13 -8.43
N THR A 225 -16.11 11.97 -8.79
CA THR A 225 -16.08 13.35 -8.28
C THR A 225 -16.86 14.24 -9.24
N ILE A 226 -17.91 14.91 -8.74
CA ILE A 226 -18.60 15.94 -9.51
C ILE A 226 -17.67 17.15 -9.59
N HIS A 227 -17.13 17.42 -10.78
CA HIS A 227 -16.45 18.68 -11.06
C HIS A 227 -17.29 19.43 -12.12
N ASN A 228 -17.87 20.56 -11.75
CA ASN A 228 -18.69 21.42 -12.62
C ASN A 228 -19.89 20.72 -13.28
N GLY A 229 -20.56 19.80 -12.57
CA GLY A 229 -21.75 19.10 -13.08
C GLY A 229 -21.46 17.92 -14.00
N THR A 230 -20.18 17.61 -14.26
CA THR A 230 -19.76 16.43 -15.04
C THR A 230 -19.23 15.35 -14.10
N VAL A 231 -19.52 14.11 -14.47
CA VAL A 231 -19.39 12.91 -13.66
C VAL A 231 -18.17 12.13 -14.19
N LEU A 232 -17.02 12.19 -13.49
CA LEU A 232 -15.73 11.55 -13.87
C LEU A 232 -15.32 10.43 -12.93
N THR A 233 -14.84 9.28 -13.44
CA THR A 233 -14.26 8.19 -12.62
C THR A 233 -12.99 8.64 -11.90
N ASN A 234 -12.55 7.94 -10.85
CA ASN A 234 -11.28 8.26 -10.18
C ASN A 234 -10.07 8.11 -11.11
N GLY A 235 -10.12 7.12 -12.02
CA GLY A 235 -9.16 6.96 -13.11
C GLY A 235 -9.19 8.14 -14.09
N GLU A 236 -10.38 8.60 -14.48
CA GLU A 236 -10.56 9.77 -15.35
C GLU A 236 -10.18 11.08 -14.67
N TYR A 237 -10.44 11.26 -13.36
CA TYR A 237 -10.00 12.43 -12.61
C TYR A 237 -8.47 12.46 -12.48
N ARG A 238 -7.83 11.31 -12.24
CA ARG A 238 -6.36 11.17 -12.25
C ARG A 238 -5.79 11.41 -13.64
N ALA A 239 -6.40 10.84 -14.68
CA ALA A 239 -6.02 11.06 -16.06
C ALA A 239 -6.26 12.52 -16.49
N MET A 240 -7.31 13.18 -16.01
CA MET A 240 -7.63 14.58 -16.30
C MET A 240 -6.75 15.53 -15.51
N LYS A 241 -6.35 15.20 -14.28
CA LYS A 241 -5.37 15.98 -13.51
C LYS A 241 -3.96 15.81 -14.08
N ALA A 242 -3.58 14.60 -14.47
CA ALA A 242 -2.36 14.32 -15.23
C ALA A 242 -2.39 15.00 -16.61
N ALA A 243 -3.54 14.99 -17.30
CA ALA A 243 -3.73 15.69 -18.58
C ALA A 243 -3.91 17.20 -18.41
N ALA A 244 -4.26 17.72 -17.23
CA ALA A 244 -4.25 19.15 -16.92
C ALA A 244 -2.83 19.61 -16.60
N ASP A 245 -2.02 18.79 -15.93
CA ASP A 245 -0.59 19.03 -15.73
C ASP A 245 0.20 18.94 -17.05
N VAL A 246 -0.23 18.08 -17.99
CA VAL A 246 0.34 17.97 -19.34
C VAL A 246 -0.26 18.99 -20.32
N GLY A 247 -1.55 19.29 -20.20
CA GLY A 247 -2.36 20.14 -21.08
C GLY A 247 -2.33 21.63 -20.73
N ALA A 248 -1.84 22.01 -19.54
CA ALA A 248 -1.46 23.39 -19.22
C ALA A 248 -0.36 23.95 -20.15
N ARG A 249 0.17 23.15 -21.07
CA ARG A 249 1.15 23.58 -22.09
C ARG A 249 0.58 23.85 -23.48
N PHE A 250 -0.70 23.55 -23.80
CA PHE A 250 -1.25 23.84 -25.14
C PHE A 250 -2.76 24.11 -25.15
N ASP A 251 -3.14 25.39 -25.11
CA ASP A 251 -4.04 26.11 -26.04
C ASP A 251 -4.58 27.39 -25.37
N LEU A 252 -3.79 28.46 -25.49
CA LEU A 252 -4.05 29.78 -24.89
C LEU A 252 -5.31 30.48 -25.44
N ARG A 253 -5.82 30.10 -26.63
CA ARG A 253 -6.97 30.78 -27.24
C ARG A 253 -8.30 30.39 -26.59
N ARG A 254 -8.49 29.12 -26.25
CA ARG A 254 -9.71 28.65 -25.58
C ARG A 254 -9.81 29.15 -24.14
N LEU A 255 -8.67 29.27 -23.46
CA LEU A 255 -8.60 29.85 -22.11
C LEU A 255 -8.91 31.36 -22.13
N GLN A 256 -8.42 32.10 -23.13
CA GLN A 256 -8.77 33.52 -23.30
C GLN A 256 -10.25 33.74 -23.65
N GLU A 257 -10.88 32.86 -24.43
CA GLU A 257 -12.33 32.91 -24.68
C GLU A 257 -13.16 32.64 -23.41
N ILE A 258 -12.71 31.73 -22.54
CA ILE A 258 -13.37 31.43 -21.26
C ILE A 258 -13.19 32.59 -20.27
N ILE A 259 -11.99 33.18 -20.20
CA ILE A 259 -11.69 34.33 -19.34
C ILE A 259 -12.49 35.57 -19.79
N ASN A 260 -12.61 35.81 -21.10
CA ASN A 260 -13.39 36.92 -21.63
C ASN A 260 -14.90 36.72 -21.42
N LYS A 261 -15.39 35.46 -21.43
CA LYS A 261 -16.80 35.14 -21.10
C LYS A 261 -17.10 35.18 -19.60
N ALA A 262 -16.10 35.02 -18.73
CA ALA A 262 -16.23 35.10 -17.28
C ALA A 262 -16.07 36.53 -16.73
N GLY A 263 -15.66 37.49 -17.57
CA GLY A 263 -15.41 38.89 -17.20
C GLY A 263 -16.65 39.78 -17.06
N GLU A 264 -17.85 39.30 -17.40
CA GLU A 264 -19.10 40.05 -17.25
C GLU A 264 -19.94 39.50 -16.08
N LYS A 265 -19.56 39.84 -14.85
CA LYS A 265 -20.42 40.29 -13.72
C LYS A 265 -19.73 40.12 -12.35
N ASP A 266 -19.52 41.26 -11.71
CA ASP A 266 -19.39 41.58 -10.28
C ASP A 266 -18.73 40.60 -9.29
N THR A 267 -17.53 41.03 -8.88
CA THR A 267 -16.95 41.02 -7.53
C THR A 267 -17.10 39.75 -6.68
N PHE A 268 -16.13 38.85 -6.82
CA PHE A 268 -15.73 37.94 -5.74
C PHE A 268 -14.21 38.01 -5.59
N LYS A 269 -13.73 38.36 -4.39
CA LYS A 269 -12.30 38.27 -4.03
C LYS A 269 -12.06 36.92 -3.35
N PRO A 270 -11.45 35.91 -4.00
CA PRO A 270 -11.08 34.68 -3.33
C PRO A 270 -9.81 34.93 -2.51
N GLN A 271 -9.91 34.79 -1.20
CA GLN A 271 -8.76 34.78 -0.30
C GLN A 271 -8.19 33.35 -0.26
N TYR A 272 -7.07 33.21 -0.97
CA TYR A 272 -6.09 32.13 -1.08
C TYR A 272 -6.25 30.83 -0.26
N TRP A 273 -6.57 29.75 -0.98
CA TRP A 273 -5.87 28.47 -0.81
C TRP A 273 -4.46 28.65 -1.41
N LYS A 274 -3.39 28.62 -0.61
CA LYS A 274 -2.03 28.50 -1.15
C LYS A 274 -1.78 27.02 -1.42
N PRO A 275 -1.79 26.54 -2.68
CA PRO A 275 -1.20 25.24 -2.97
C PRO A 275 0.25 25.29 -2.48
N SER A 276 0.67 24.24 -1.78
CA SER A 276 2.07 24.04 -1.40
C SER A 276 2.91 24.27 -2.65
N GLN A 277 3.61 25.40 -2.70
CA GLN A 277 4.52 25.64 -3.80
C GLN A 277 5.59 24.55 -3.73
N PRO A 278 5.96 23.94 -4.87
CA PRO A 278 7.14 23.09 -4.89
C PRO A 278 8.27 23.89 -4.26
N SER A 279 8.98 23.31 -3.29
CA SER A 279 10.04 23.94 -2.47
C SER A 279 11.28 24.36 -3.27
N SER A 280 11.14 24.45 -4.59
CA SER A 280 12.19 24.32 -5.55
C SER A 280 11.89 25.17 -6.79
N THR A 281 11.79 26.49 -6.62
CA THR A 281 11.72 27.42 -7.76
C THR A 281 13.11 27.68 -8.31
N VAL A 282 13.46 27.06 -9.45
CA VAL A 282 14.60 27.52 -10.26
C VAL A 282 14.21 28.89 -10.83
N GLU A 283 15.03 29.91 -10.60
CA GLU A 283 14.78 31.25 -11.15
C GLU A 283 15.23 31.31 -12.62
N ARG A 284 14.49 32.06 -13.46
CA ARG A 284 14.91 32.32 -14.83
C ARG A 284 15.89 33.49 -14.84
N VAL A 285 17.14 33.21 -15.21
CA VAL A 285 18.21 34.20 -15.29
C VAL A 285 18.28 34.80 -16.70
N ASP A 286 18.41 36.12 -16.80
CA ASP A 286 18.74 36.81 -18.05
C ASP A 286 20.27 36.79 -18.26
N ILE A 287 20.74 35.93 -19.15
CA ILE A 287 22.17 35.72 -19.37
C ILE A 287 22.78 37.02 -19.90
N ASP A 288 23.75 37.55 -19.16
CA ASP A 288 24.46 38.80 -19.42
C ASP A 288 23.56 40.04 -19.60
N GLY A 289 22.30 39.97 -19.15
CA GLY A 289 21.32 41.05 -19.33
C GLY A 289 20.92 41.31 -20.79
N GLN A 290 21.12 40.33 -21.69
CA GLN A 290 20.90 40.51 -23.13
C GLN A 290 19.42 40.74 -23.48
N ALA A 291 18.49 40.03 -22.85
CA ALA A 291 17.07 40.24 -23.09
C ALA A 291 16.66 41.64 -22.60
N SER A 292 17.14 42.03 -21.42
CA SER A 292 16.91 43.36 -20.84
C SER A 292 17.50 44.48 -21.70
N HIS A 293 18.68 44.28 -22.28
CA HIS A 293 19.28 45.21 -23.23
C HIS A 293 18.44 45.36 -24.50
N ALA A 294 18.02 44.23 -25.10
CA ALA A 294 17.20 44.24 -26.31
C ALA A 294 15.83 44.90 -26.08
N VAL A 295 15.17 44.63 -24.95
CA VAL A 295 13.92 45.31 -24.57
C VAL A 295 14.11 46.81 -24.44
N ARG A 296 15.17 47.26 -23.76
CA ARG A 296 15.48 48.71 -23.65
C ARG A 296 15.74 49.32 -25.02
N GLY A 297 16.46 48.62 -25.90
CA GLY A 297 16.70 49.03 -27.27
C GLY A 297 15.40 49.23 -28.06
N ILE A 298 14.46 48.29 -27.97
CA ILE A 298 13.14 48.41 -28.60
C ILE A 298 12.39 49.62 -28.05
N LEU A 299 12.27 49.75 -26.73
CA LEU A 299 11.51 50.83 -26.09
C LEU A 299 12.08 52.20 -26.43
N MET A 300 13.40 52.38 -26.38
CA MET A 300 14.06 53.65 -26.70
C MET A 300 13.85 54.06 -28.16
N ASN A 301 13.91 53.11 -29.10
CA ASN A 301 13.70 53.41 -30.51
C ASN A 301 12.23 53.69 -30.85
N LEU A 302 11.29 53.05 -30.16
CA LEU A 302 9.86 53.38 -30.27
C LEU A 302 9.56 54.77 -29.71
N ASP A 303 10.19 55.14 -28.59
CA ASP A 303 10.07 56.47 -28.01
C ASP A 303 10.59 57.56 -28.95
N HIS A 304 11.79 57.37 -29.53
CA HIS A 304 12.33 58.26 -30.56
C HIS A 304 11.40 58.42 -31.77
N LYS A 305 10.80 57.32 -32.25
CA LYS A 305 9.82 57.34 -33.35
C LYS A 305 8.58 58.17 -32.98
N SER A 306 8.14 58.11 -31.72
CA SER A 306 7.02 58.92 -31.22
C SER A 306 7.35 60.42 -31.14
N MET A 307 8.63 60.76 -30.95
CA MET A 307 9.13 62.14 -30.94
C MET A 307 9.42 62.70 -32.35
N GLY A 308 9.09 61.96 -33.42
CA GLY A 308 9.30 62.38 -34.81
C GLY A 308 10.74 62.22 -35.32
N ILE A 309 11.59 61.49 -34.60
CA ILE A 309 12.93 61.10 -35.08
C ILE A 309 12.78 59.93 -36.05
N ASP A 310 13.36 60.04 -37.25
CA ASP A 310 13.35 58.95 -38.23
C ASP A 310 14.26 57.81 -37.76
N VAL A 311 13.64 56.72 -37.30
CA VAL A 311 14.32 55.49 -36.89
C VAL A 311 13.97 54.40 -37.90
N PRO A 312 14.97 53.84 -38.63
CA PRO A 312 14.72 52.75 -39.57
C PRO A 312 14.11 51.53 -38.86
N GLU A 313 13.06 50.94 -39.46
CA GLU A 313 12.40 49.76 -38.88
C GLU A 313 13.38 48.58 -38.74
N SER A 314 14.35 48.47 -39.66
CA SER A 314 15.43 47.46 -39.59
C SER A 314 16.24 47.52 -38.29
N ARG A 315 16.34 48.68 -37.64
CA ARG A 315 17.03 48.83 -36.35
C ARG A 315 16.19 48.23 -35.21
N ILE A 316 14.87 48.45 -35.24
CA ILE A 316 13.94 47.87 -34.26
C ILE A 316 13.86 46.36 -34.44
N ASP A 317 13.83 45.90 -35.70
CA ASP A 317 13.85 44.48 -36.04
C ASP A 317 15.13 43.79 -35.58
N GLY A 318 16.29 44.46 -35.68
CA GLY A 318 17.55 43.98 -35.08
C GLY A 318 17.41 43.70 -33.57
N TYR A 319 16.87 44.63 -32.79
CA TYR A 319 16.64 44.39 -31.36
C TYR A 319 15.57 43.32 -31.08
N ARG A 320 14.58 43.14 -31.96
CA ARG A 320 13.60 42.04 -31.85
C ARG A 320 14.27 40.69 -32.08
N GLU A 321 15.19 40.59 -33.03
CA GLU A 321 15.98 39.39 -33.28
C GLU A 321 16.91 39.08 -32.11
N ASP A 322 17.60 40.09 -31.57
CA ASP A 322 18.43 39.97 -30.38
C ASP A 322 17.61 39.47 -29.17
N LEU A 323 16.40 39.99 -28.97
CA LEU A 323 15.51 39.54 -27.90
C LEU A 323 15.08 38.08 -28.06
N ARG A 324 14.79 37.64 -29.29
CA ARG A 324 14.45 36.22 -29.56
C ARG A 324 15.65 35.32 -29.31
N ALA A 325 16.84 35.73 -29.72
CA ALA A 325 18.08 35.00 -29.48
C ALA A 325 18.37 34.89 -27.97
N ALA A 326 18.30 35.99 -27.24
CA ALA A 326 18.49 36.04 -25.78
C ALA A 326 17.46 35.16 -25.04
N ASN A 327 16.18 35.24 -25.41
CA ASN A 327 15.15 34.39 -24.80
C ASN A 327 15.36 32.90 -25.08
N LYS A 328 15.83 32.53 -26.28
CA LYS A 328 16.17 31.14 -26.61
C LYS A 328 17.33 30.64 -25.75
N ALA A 329 18.37 31.47 -25.56
CA ALA A 329 19.51 31.15 -24.71
C ALA A 329 19.09 31.01 -23.23
N ASN A 330 18.34 31.99 -22.69
CA ASN A 330 17.83 31.98 -21.32
C ASN A 330 16.97 30.73 -21.04
N ARG A 331 16.15 30.32 -22.02
CA ARG A 331 15.34 29.11 -21.91
C ARG A 331 16.19 27.84 -21.83
N LEU A 332 17.20 27.71 -22.68
CA LEU A 332 18.08 26.54 -22.68
C LEU A 332 18.83 26.40 -21.34
N ALA A 333 19.35 27.51 -20.80
CA ALA A 333 20.01 27.52 -19.50
C ALA A 333 19.05 27.16 -18.36
N PHE A 334 17.80 27.63 -18.43
CA PHE A 334 16.77 27.28 -17.45
C PHE A 334 16.43 25.78 -17.48
N GLU A 335 16.28 25.19 -18.67
CA GLU A 335 16.03 23.75 -18.82
C GLU A 335 17.20 22.91 -18.27
N GLN A 336 18.44 23.33 -18.50
CA GLN A 336 19.63 22.69 -17.93
C GLN A 336 19.68 22.79 -16.39
N ALA A 337 19.34 23.96 -15.85
CA ALA A 337 19.30 24.18 -14.40
C ALA A 337 18.23 23.32 -13.71
N LEU A 338 17.09 23.09 -14.36
CA LEU A 338 16.05 22.18 -13.87
C LEU A 338 16.56 20.74 -13.78
N VAL A 339 17.15 20.21 -14.86
CA VAL A 339 17.69 18.84 -14.88
C VAL A 339 18.78 18.67 -13.82
N LYS A 340 19.67 19.66 -13.70
CA LYS A 340 20.72 19.64 -12.68
C LYS A 340 20.13 19.56 -11.27
N LYS A 341 19.09 20.35 -10.99
CA LYS A 341 18.43 20.35 -9.69
C LYS A 341 17.69 19.05 -9.39
N GLU A 342 17.01 18.48 -10.38
CA GLU A 342 16.38 17.16 -10.23
C GLU A 342 17.41 16.08 -9.88
N MET A 343 18.60 16.13 -10.49
CA MET A 343 19.72 15.24 -10.15
C MET A 343 20.24 15.48 -8.73
N GLU A 344 20.41 16.74 -8.31
CA GLU A 344 20.83 17.10 -6.94
C GLU A 344 19.80 16.63 -5.89
N ASP A 345 18.50 16.83 -6.13
CA ASP A 345 17.41 16.37 -5.27
C ASP A 345 17.38 14.82 -5.18
N LEU A 346 17.69 14.12 -6.27
CA LEU A 346 17.80 12.66 -6.30
C LEU A 346 19.02 12.17 -5.51
N GLU A 347 20.18 12.81 -5.68
CA GLU A 347 21.39 12.51 -4.92
C GLU A 347 21.21 12.81 -3.42
N GLU A 348 20.54 13.90 -3.06
CA GLU A 348 20.24 14.25 -1.67
C GLU A 348 19.29 13.23 -1.05
N LYS A 349 18.25 12.81 -1.78
CA LYS A 349 17.37 11.69 -1.37
C LYS A 349 18.13 10.36 -1.23
N GLN A 350 19.14 10.13 -2.06
CA GLN A 350 19.98 8.94 -1.98
C GLN A 350 20.93 8.99 -0.78
N LYS A 351 21.58 10.13 -0.53
CA LYS A 351 22.43 10.34 0.65
C LYS A 351 21.64 10.33 1.96
N SER A 352 20.42 10.86 1.97
CA SER A 352 19.53 10.78 3.14
C SER A 352 19.07 9.35 3.42
N ARG A 353 19.07 8.47 2.41
CA ARG A 353 18.82 7.04 2.56
C ARG A 353 20.03 6.28 3.11
N GLU A 354 21.24 6.75 2.84
CA GLU A 354 22.49 6.10 3.29
C GLU A 354 22.85 6.40 4.76
N SER A 355 22.36 7.50 5.35
CA SER A 355 22.69 7.91 6.73
C SER A 355 21.78 7.32 7.83
N PHE A 356 20.77 6.52 7.48
CA PHE A 356 19.89 5.80 8.40
C PHE A 356 20.07 4.28 8.24
N LEU A 357 21.23 3.77 8.64
CA LEU A 357 21.49 2.32 8.71
C LEU A 357 21.02 1.72 10.05
N LEU A 358 19.71 1.50 10.14
CA LEU A 358 19.11 0.27 10.70
C LEU A 358 17.99 -0.13 9.72
N PRO A 359 17.83 -1.42 9.39
CA PRO A 359 17.31 -1.86 8.10
C PRO A 359 15.85 -1.45 7.92
N VAL A 360 15.61 -0.47 7.05
CA VAL A 360 14.28 -0.27 6.48
C VAL A 360 14.08 -1.38 5.47
N VAL A 361 13.37 -2.41 5.91
CA VAL A 361 12.82 -3.46 5.06
C VAL A 361 11.89 -2.79 4.04
N ASP A 362 12.35 -2.66 2.79
CA ASP A 362 11.47 -2.88 1.64
C ASP A 362 12.08 -3.89 0.64
N PRO A 363 12.10 -5.21 0.96
CA PRO A 363 12.42 -6.26 0.03
C PRO A 363 11.19 -7.18 -0.13
N HIS A 364 10.58 -7.18 -1.31
CA HIS A 364 9.65 -8.19 -1.84
C HIS A 364 9.32 -9.36 -0.90
N GLU A 365 8.30 -9.19 -0.05
CA GLU A 365 7.63 -10.21 0.80
C GLU A 365 8.49 -11.45 1.07
N ILE A 366 9.28 -11.44 2.15
CA ILE A 366 9.82 -12.69 2.72
C ILE A 366 8.62 -13.52 3.15
N PHE A 367 8.18 -14.37 2.23
CA PHE A 367 6.96 -15.16 2.36
C PHE A 367 7.25 -16.45 3.15
N PHE A 368 8.46 -16.99 3.00
CA PHE A 368 9.09 -17.94 3.92
C PHE A 368 10.49 -17.42 4.32
N PRO A 369 10.96 -17.68 5.56
CA PRO A 369 12.28 -17.23 5.98
C PRO A 369 13.36 -17.64 4.97
N GLY A 370 14.11 -16.65 4.47
CA GLY A 370 15.18 -16.85 3.48
C GLY A 370 14.74 -16.81 2.02
N PHE A 371 13.45 -16.90 1.69
CA PHE A 371 12.96 -16.85 0.32
C PHE A 371 12.53 -15.44 -0.09
N VAL A 372 12.96 -15.03 -1.28
CA VAL A 372 12.66 -13.75 -1.93
C VAL A 372 11.75 -14.02 -3.13
N ARG A 373 10.65 -13.26 -3.20
CA ARG A 373 9.74 -13.29 -4.36
C ARG A 373 10.23 -12.35 -5.46
N GLY A 374 9.97 -12.72 -6.71
CA GLY A 374 10.20 -11.83 -7.84
C GLY A 374 9.35 -10.54 -7.74
N PRO A 375 9.79 -9.45 -8.38
CA PRO A 375 9.00 -8.22 -8.48
C PRO A 375 7.66 -8.51 -9.16
N VAL A 376 6.61 -7.78 -8.77
CA VAL A 376 5.21 -8.03 -9.21
C VAL A 376 5.07 -8.13 -10.73
N THR A 377 5.89 -7.37 -11.47
CA THR A 377 5.92 -7.37 -12.94
C THR A 377 6.45 -8.66 -13.57
N ILE A 378 7.18 -9.50 -12.82
CA ILE A 378 7.85 -10.72 -13.31
C ILE A 378 7.29 -11.98 -12.62
N ARG A 379 6.45 -11.84 -11.57
CA ARG A 379 5.92 -12.96 -10.76
C ARG A 379 5.31 -14.10 -11.57
N GLN A 380 4.65 -13.80 -12.69
CA GLN A 380 4.04 -14.83 -13.56
C GLN A 380 5.06 -15.82 -14.15
N HIS A 381 6.34 -15.46 -14.21
CA HIS A 381 7.39 -16.31 -14.77
C HIS A 381 8.36 -16.85 -13.72
N SER A 382 8.44 -16.21 -12.56
CA SER A 382 9.36 -16.57 -11.47
C SER A 382 8.71 -17.37 -10.34
N GLU A 383 7.39 -17.58 -10.38
CA GLU A 383 6.63 -18.32 -9.38
C GLU A 383 5.76 -19.38 -10.08
N PHE A 384 5.72 -20.60 -9.54
CA PHE A 384 4.75 -21.58 -10.00
C PHE A 384 3.40 -21.32 -9.34
N ARG A 385 2.36 -21.19 -10.18
CA ARG A 385 0.97 -21.00 -9.75
C ARG A 385 0.10 -22.15 -10.20
N GLY A 386 -0.84 -22.53 -9.35
CA GLY A 386 -1.80 -23.59 -9.65
C GLY A 386 -2.87 -23.71 -8.57
N ALA A 387 -3.67 -24.77 -8.65
CA ALA A 387 -4.68 -25.07 -7.64
C ALA A 387 -4.05 -25.70 -6.39
N CYS A 388 -4.35 -25.14 -5.22
CA CYS A 388 -3.92 -25.71 -3.94
C CYS A 388 -4.64 -27.05 -3.68
N MET A 389 -3.91 -28.10 -3.33
CA MET A 389 -4.51 -29.39 -3.01
C MET A 389 -5.21 -29.43 -1.64
N PHE A 390 -5.03 -28.41 -0.80
CA PHE A 390 -5.60 -28.32 0.54
C PHE A 390 -6.83 -27.41 0.61
N CYS A 391 -6.70 -26.14 0.20
CA CYS A 391 -7.82 -25.19 0.21
C CYS A 391 -8.57 -25.09 -1.13
N HIS A 392 -8.09 -25.75 -2.19
CA HIS A 392 -8.65 -25.69 -3.55
C HIS A 392 -8.68 -24.29 -4.19
N GLU A 393 -7.97 -23.31 -3.62
CA GLU A 393 -7.82 -21.99 -4.22
C GLU A 393 -6.99 -22.08 -5.50
N GLU A 394 -7.45 -21.41 -6.56
CA GLU A 394 -6.81 -21.39 -7.87
C GLU A 394 -5.85 -20.19 -8.03
N ASP A 395 -4.91 -20.29 -8.97
CA ASP A 395 -3.91 -19.25 -9.28
C ASP A 395 -3.07 -18.74 -8.08
N VAL A 396 -2.85 -19.61 -7.10
CA VAL A 396 -2.02 -19.32 -5.92
C VAL A 396 -0.61 -19.85 -6.11
N MET A 397 0.36 -19.18 -5.48
CA MET A 397 1.74 -19.70 -5.43
C MET A 397 1.76 -21.00 -4.62
N LEU A 398 2.36 -22.03 -5.18
CA LEU A 398 2.42 -23.35 -4.54
C LEU A 398 3.80 -23.63 -3.93
N ALA A 399 3.82 -24.57 -2.98
CA ALA A 399 5.02 -25.08 -2.34
C ALA A 399 4.98 -26.60 -2.25
N PHE A 400 6.14 -27.24 -2.37
CA PHE A 400 6.31 -28.66 -2.03
C PHE A 400 6.43 -28.82 -0.52
N LEU A 401 5.82 -29.89 -0.01
CA LEU A 401 6.06 -30.37 1.34
C LEU A 401 7.14 -31.45 1.28
N LEU A 402 8.16 -31.34 2.13
CA LEU A 402 9.30 -32.23 2.13
C LEU A 402 9.35 -33.08 3.40
N HIS A 403 9.59 -34.38 3.28
CA HIS A 403 9.82 -35.29 4.40
C HIS A 403 11.30 -35.45 4.69
N ARG A 404 11.64 -35.53 5.98
CA ARG A 404 13.02 -35.82 6.41
C ARG A 404 13.38 -37.23 5.99
N VAL A 405 14.53 -37.39 5.34
CA VAL A 405 15.07 -38.70 4.99
C VAL A 405 16.47 -38.80 5.58
N GLU A 406 16.71 -39.84 6.38
CA GLU A 406 18.05 -40.13 6.89
C GLU A 406 18.82 -40.89 5.81
N LEU A 407 19.71 -40.19 5.10
CA LEU A 407 20.59 -40.83 4.13
C LEU A 407 21.88 -41.29 4.79
N VAL A 408 22.28 -42.53 4.49
CA VAL A 408 23.52 -43.13 5.00
C VAL A 408 24.74 -42.61 4.21
N ASN A 409 24.59 -42.28 2.92
CA ASN A 409 25.62 -41.68 2.07
C ASN A 409 25.05 -40.87 0.89
N VAL A 410 25.89 -40.06 0.24
CA VAL A 410 25.50 -39.21 -0.92
C VAL A 410 25.05 -40.04 -2.12
N ASP A 411 25.65 -41.21 -2.35
CA ASP A 411 25.26 -42.10 -3.46
C ASP A 411 23.82 -42.61 -3.30
N SER A 412 23.32 -42.74 -2.06
CA SER A 412 21.93 -43.11 -1.78
C SER A 412 20.92 -42.04 -2.23
N LEU A 413 21.33 -40.77 -2.24
CA LEU A 413 20.49 -39.67 -2.74
C LEU A 413 20.18 -39.86 -4.23
N ARG A 414 21.16 -40.30 -5.02
CA ARG A 414 21.05 -40.48 -6.47
C ARG A 414 20.16 -41.66 -6.85
N VAL A 415 20.16 -42.72 -6.05
CA VAL A 415 19.54 -44.00 -6.44
C VAL A 415 18.14 -44.18 -5.84
N THR A 416 17.86 -43.69 -4.61
CA THR A 416 16.60 -44.04 -3.92
C THR A 416 15.98 -42.95 -3.04
N GLY A 417 16.73 -41.92 -2.62
CA GLY A 417 16.29 -41.03 -1.53
C GLY A 417 15.26 -39.96 -1.90
N LEU A 418 15.38 -39.32 -3.06
CA LEU A 418 14.58 -38.14 -3.38
C LEU A 418 13.06 -38.36 -3.57
N PRO A 419 12.55 -39.51 -4.07
CA PRO A 419 11.11 -39.76 -4.09
C PRO A 419 10.49 -39.80 -2.69
N LEU A 420 11.29 -40.18 -1.67
CA LEU A 420 10.86 -40.18 -0.28
C LEU A 420 10.93 -38.78 0.34
N VAL A 421 11.72 -37.87 -0.24
CA VAL A 421 11.83 -36.47 0.17
C VAL A 421 10.60 -35.69 -0.24
N PHE A 422 10.12 -35.81 -1.47
CA PHE A 422 8.98 -35.02 -1.94
C PHE A 422 7.63 -35.66 -1.59
N ASN A 423 6.79 -34.93 -0.85
CA ASN A 423 5.39 -35.27 -0.72
C ASN A 423 4.65 -34.94 -2.02
N ASN A 424 3.69 -35.78 -2.43
CA ASN A 424 2.89 -35.56 -3.64
C ASN A 424 1.85 -34.41 -3.52
N MET A 425 1.79 -33.73 -2.36
CA MET A 425 0.91 -32.59 -2.13
C MET A 425 1.59 -31.27 -2.49
N LEU A 426 0.88 -30.46 -3.29
CA LEU A 426 1.17 -29.05 -3.51
C LEU A 426 0.17 -28.21 -2.73
N VAL A 427 0.68 -27.34 -1.89
CA VAL A 427 -0.15 -26.47 -1.06
C VAL A 427 0.15 -25.01 -1.34
N CYS A 428 -0.85 -24.15 -1.17
CA CYS A 428 -0.61 -22.72 -1.25
C CYS A 428 0.24 -22.27 -0.09
N ASP A 429 0.80 -21.10 -0.32
CA ASP A 429 1.53 -20.26 0.59
C ASP A 429 0.91 -20.24 2.02
N ALA A 430 -0.38 -19.94 2.17
CA ALA A 430 -1.09 -19.92 3.44
C ALA A 430 -1.26 -21.31 4.07
N CYS A 431 -1.60 -22.34 3.28
CA CYS A 431 -1.77 -23.70 3.76
C CYS A 431 -0.46 -24.32 4.23
N ALA A 432 0.65 -24.00 3.58
CA ALA A 432 1.98 -24.49 3.92
C ALA A 432 2.45 -24.09 5.32
N VAL A 433 1.98 -22.95 5.84
CA VAL A 433 2.26 -22.53 7.23
C VAL A 433 1.68 -23.52 8.25
N HIS A 434 0.53 -24.13 7.94
CA HIS A 434 -0.11 -25.13 8.80
C HIS A 434 0.52 -26.52 8.69
N CYS A 435 1.28 -26.76 7.61
CA CYS A 435 2.01 -28.00 7.37
C CYS A 435 3.42 -28.00 7.98
N ARG A 436 3.78 -27.04 8.85
CA ARG A 436 5.11 -26.99 9.49
C ARG A 436 5.33 -28.17 10.46
N PRO A 437 6.59 -28.47 10.84
CA PRO A 437 6.92 -29.59 11.74
C PRO A 437 6.16 -29.60 13.08
N ASP A 438 5.77 -28.42 13.57
CA ASP A 438 5.00 -28.23 14.81
C ASP A 438 3.48 -28.30 14.60
N GLY A 439 3.03 -28.52 13.36
CA GLY A 439 1.63 -28.62 12.97
C GLY A 439 0.98 -29.96 13.34
N LEU A 440 -0.34 -30.00 13.25
CA LEU A 440 -1.17 -31.17 13.62
C LEU A 440 -1.22 -32.28 12.56
N MET A 441 -0.53 -32.15 11.43
CA MET A 441 -0.65 -33.06 10.29
C MET A 441 0.38 -34.20 10.35
N GLU A 442 -0.10 -35.44 10.34
CA GLU A 442 0.70 -36.63 10.02
C GLU A 442 0.52 -36.99 8.54
N PRO A 443 1.58 -37.31 7.79
CA PRO A 443 2.98 -37.45 8.20
C PRO A 443 3.71 -36.11 8.41
N LYS A 444 4.66 -36.09 9.36
CA LYS A 444 5.47 -34.90 9.67
C LYS A 444 6.23 -34.41 8.44
N VAL A 445 5.94 -33.19 8.05
CA VAL A 445 6.70 -32.44 7.06
C VAL A 445 7.92 -31.84 7.76
N ALA A 446 9.10 -32.04 7.19
CA ALA A 446 10.36 -31.53 7.71
C ALA A 446 10.65 -30.10 7.24
N ALA A 447 10.30 -29.80 5.99
CA ALA A 447 10.46 -28.47 5.43
C ALA A 447 9.41 -28.17 4.36
N VAL A 448 9.21 -26.88 4.08
CA VAL A 448 8.39 -26.39 2.98
C VAL A 448 9.33 -25.77 1.96
N LEU A 449 9.17 -26.13 0.69
CA LEU A 449 9.93 -25.56 -0.42
C LEU A 449 9.02 -24.74 -1.34
N PRO A 450 9.01 -23.41 -1.23
CA PRO A 450 8.24 -22.54 -2.11
C PRO A 450 8.71 -22.64 -3.55
N LEU A 451 7.77 -22.69 -4.50
CA LEU A 451 8.07 -22.77 -5.92
C LEU A 451 8.32 -21.36 -6.50
N VAL A 452 9.46 -20.80 -6.11
CA VAL A 452 10.01 -19.52 -6.56
C VAL A 452 11.35 -19.74 -7.25
N SER A 453 11.83 -18.75 -8.03
CA SER A 453 13.03 -18.92 -8.84
C SER A 453 14.24 -19.39 -8.04
N VAL A 454 14.88 -20.47 -8.50
CA VAL A 454 16.08 -21.04 -7.88
C VAL A 454 17.27 -20.10 -8.00
N ILE A 455 17.38 -19.37 -9.11
CA ILE A 455 18.47 -18.42 -9.37
C ILE A 455 18.50 -17.33 -8.30
N ASP A 456 17.31 -16.80 -7.96
CA ASP A 456 17.17 -15.74 -6.97
C ASP A 456 17.20 -16.28 -5.51
N ASN A 457 17.07 -17.60 -5.34
CA ASN A 457 16.89 -18.25 -4.03
C ASN A 457 17.84 -19.44 -3.79
N GLU A 458 19.00 -19.47 -4.45
CA GLU A 458 19.93 -20.62 -4.44
C GLU A 458 20.30 -21.05 -3.01
N ALA A 459 20.67 -20.09 -2.17
CA ALA A 459 21.06 -20.34 -0.78
C ALA A 459 19.90 -20.93 0.05
N ALA A 460 18.69 -20.38 -0.08
CA ALA A 460 17.51 -20.82 0.66
C ALA A 460 17.04 -22.21 0.22
N TRP A 461 17.03 -22.47 -1.10
CA TRP A 461 16.78 -23.82 -1.64
C TRP A 461 17.77 -24.83 -1.10
N THR A 462 19.06 -24.49 -1.09
CA THR A 462 20.13 -25.37 -0.60
C THR A 462 19.97 -25.67 0.89
N GLU A 463 19.64 -24.66 1.70
CA GLU A 463 19.38 -24.82 3.14
C GLU A 463 18.17 -25.71 3.44
N VAL A 464 17.07 -25.54 2.69
CA VAL A 464 15.89 -26.39 2.81
C VAL A 464 16.22 -27.85 2.50
N PHE A 465 16.96 -28.11 1.41
CA PHE A 465 17.36 -29.47 1.09
C PHE A 465 18.38 -30.05 2.08
N ASP A 466 19.35 -29.27 2.55
CA ASP A 466 20.32 -29.68 3.59
C ASP A 466 19.60 -30.07 4.89
N THR A 467 18.56 -29.33 5.26
CA THR A 467 17.70 -29.64 6.42
C THR A 467 16.98 -30.99 6.25
N VAL A 468 16.52 -31.28 5.04
CA VAL A 468 15.73 -32.48 4.75
C VAL A 468 16.58 -33.73 4.55
N ILE A 469 17.73 -33.58 3.90
CA ILE A 469 18.65 -34.66 3.52
C ILE A 469 19.68 -34.94 4.61
N GLY A 470 20.01 -33.94 5.44
CA GLY A 470 21.04 -33.99 6.46
C GLY A 470 22.42 -33.54 5.97
N SER A 471 23.27 -33.13 6.92
CA SER A 471 24.55 -32.41 6.72
C SER A 471 25.69 -33.22 6.07
N GLY A 472 25.39 -34.34 5.41
CA GLY A 472 26.38 -35.24 4.81
C GLY A 472 26.70 -34.95 3.33
N VAL A 473 25.91 -34.10 2.68
CA VAL A 473 26.08 -33.74 1.26
C VAL A 473 26.72 -32.36 1.17
N GLY A 474 27.77 -32.22 0.36
CA GLY A 474 28.36 -30.92 0.07
C GLY A 474 27.29 -29.98 -0.52
N LYS A 475 27.12 -28.80 0.06
CA LYS A 475 26.09 -27.82 -0.35
C LYS A 475 26.11 -27.53 -1.85
N GLU A 476 27.29 -27.52 -2.46
CA GLU A 476 27.51 -27.26 -3.89
C GLU A 476 26.94 -28.35 -4.83
N ASP A 477 26.67 -29.55 -4.31
CA ASP A 477 26.21 -30.70 -5.09
C ASP A 477 24.73 -31.03 -4.89
N ILE A 478 24.06 -30.40 -3.91
CA ILE A 478 22.67 -30.69 -3.56
C ILE A 478 21.73 -30.37 -4.73
N LEU A 479 21.75 -29.13 -5.23
CA LEU A 479 20.85 -28.70 -6.32
C LEU A 479 21.12 -29.46 -7.62
N LEU A 480 22.40 -29.77 -7.91
CA LEU A 480 22.77 -30.58 -9.07
C LEU A 480 22.25 -32.03 -8.94
N SER A 481 22.29 -32.60 -7.74
CA SER A 481 21.75 -33.94 -7.48
C SER A 481 20.23 -33.96 -7.61
N VAL A 482 19.54 -32.92 -7.10
CA VAL A 482 18.09 -32.73 -7.25
C VAL A 482 17.71 -32.60 -8.73
N TRP A 483 18.45 -31.79 -9.49
CA TRP A 483 18.21 -31.61 -10.93
C TRP A 483 18.37 -32.92 -11.72
N ASN A 484 19.47 -33.66 -11.52
CA ASN A 484 19.71 -34.94 -12.20
C ASN A 484 18.60 -35.96 -11.89
N TRP A 485 18.15 -36.01 -10.63
CA TRP A 485 17.06 -36.88 -10.24
C TRP A 485 15.74 -36.48 -10.88
N LEU A 486 15.35 -35.20 -10.81
CA LEU A 486 14.11 -34.70 -11.44
C LEU A 486 14.09 -34.99 -12.94
N SER A 487 15.23 -34.80 -13.61
CA SER A 487 15.42 -35.10 -15.04
C SER A 487 15.19 -36.58 -15.33
N THR A 488 15.68 -37.46 -14.46
CA THR A 488 15.51 -38.90 -14.58
C THR A 488 14.06 -39.31 -14.32
N GLN A 489 13.41 -38.76 -13.30
CA GLN A 489 12.03 -39.09 -12.93
C GLN A 489 11.01 -38.66 -13.98
N LEU A 490 11.19 -37.50 -14.61
CA LEU A 490 10.30 -37.06 -15.69
C LEU A 490 10.39 -37.96 -16.93
N GLY A 491 11.49 -38.71 -17.09
CA GLY A 491 11.65 -39.71 -18.15
C GLY A 491 11.03 -41.07 -17.86
N TYR A 492 10.76 -41.40 -16.59
CA TYR A 492 9.96 -42.58 -16.21
C TYR A 492 8.50 -42.15 -16.15
N GLU A 493 7.62 -42.80 -16.92
CA GLU A 493 6.19 -42.45 -17.04
C GLU A 493 5.54 -42.11 -15.68
N VAL A 494 5.42 -40.82 -15.39
CA VAL A 494 4.62 -40.25 -14.29
C VAL A 494 3.13 -40.36 -14.65
N GLU A 495 2.72 -41.37 -15.42
CA GLU A 495 1.42 -41.41 -16.07
C GLU A 495 0.30 -41.89 -15.16
N GLU A 496 0.55 -42.70 -14.12
CA GLU A 496 -0.56 -43.41 -13.49
C GLU A 496 -1.10 -42.87 -12.15
N LEU A 497 -0.41 -41.99 -11.41
CA LEU A 497 -0.80 -41.77 -10.00
C LEU A 497 -0.64 -40.36 -9.42
N LYS A 498 -0.33 -39.32 -10.21
CA LYS A 498 -0.14 -37.96 -9.66
C LYS A 498 -1.16 -36.95 -10.20
N PRO A 499 -1.61 -35.98 -9.37
CA PRO A 499 -2.45 -34.88 -9.83
C PRO A 499 -1.75 -34.10 -10.95
N VAL A 500 -2.51 -33.61 -11.93
CA VAL A 500 -2.00 -32.86 -13.08
C VAL A 500 -1.08 -31.71 -12.65
N SER A 501 -1.48 -30.96 -11.61
CA SER A 501 -0.69 -29.84 -11.06
C SER A 501 0.67 -30.25 -10.49
N TYR A 502 0.82 -31.50 -10.01
CA TYR A 502 2.10 -31.98 -9.48
C TYR A 502 3.13 -32.18 -10.60
N LYS A 503 2.69 -32.76 -11.73
CA LYS A 503 3.56 -32.93 -12.90
C LYS A 503 4.02 -31.57 -13.43
N GLU A 504 3.09 -30.63 -13.59
CA GLU A 504 3.38 -29.27 -14.05
C GLU A 504 4.37 -28.54 -13.11
N ALA A 505 4.24 -28.71 -11.80
CA ALA A 505 5.18 -28.15 -10.83
C ALA A 505 6.59 -28.74 -10.98
N LEU A 506 6.71 -30.06 -11.16
CA LEU A 506 8.00 -30.70 -11.38
C LEU A 506 8.65 -30.25 -12.70
N GLU A 507 7.88 -30.14 -13.77
CA GLU A 507 8.35 -29.62 -15.06
C GLU A 507 8.83 -28.17 -14.94
N TRP A 508 8.11 -27.35 -14.17
CA TRP A 508 8.51 -25.97 -13.88
C TRP A 508 9.82 -25.91 -13.09
N VAL A 509 9.95 -26.70 -12.01
CA VAL A 509 11.18 -26.75 -11.21
C VAL A 509 12.36 -27.26 -12.04
N LEU A 510 12.15 -28.29 -12.86
CA LEU A 510 13.20 -28.82 -13.73
C LEU A 510 13.69 -27.75 -14.71
N LYS A 511 12.77 -26.99 -15.32
CA LYS A 511 13.10 -25.89 -16.23
C LYS A 511 13.92 -24.81 -15.53
N ASP A 512 13.57 -24.44 -14.29
CA ASP A 512 14.27 -23.38 -13.58
C ASP A 512 15.64 -23.83 -13.06
N LEU A 513 15.75 -25.07 -12.55
CA LEU A 513 17.03 -25.69 -12.21
C LEU A 513 17.96 -25.83 -13.42
N GLY A 514 17.42 -26.12 -14.61
CA GLY A 514 18.21 -26.17 -15.84
C GLY A 514 18.86 -24.83 -16.17
N LYS A 515 18.13 -23.72 -16.04
CA LYS A 515 18.71 -22.37 -16.21
C LYS A 515 19.80 -22.10 -15.18
N TRP A 516 19.56 -22.48 -13.92
CA TRP A 516 20.55 -22.34 -12.85
C TRP A 516 21.82 -23.15 -13.15
N GLU A 517 21.67 -24.39 -13.65
CA GLU A 517 22.79 -25.24 -14.02
C GLU A 517 23.61 -24.62 -15.15
N ASP A 518 22.96 -24.11 -16.20
CA ASP A 518 23.63 -23.44 -17.32
C ASP A 518 24.46 -22.24 -16.86
N ILE A 519 23.89 -21.40 -15.99
CA ILE A 519 24.59 -20.23 -15.41
C ILE A 519 25.79 -20.69 -14.57
N THR A 520 25.60 -21.70 -13.72
CA THR A 520 26.63 -22.18 -12.80
C THR A 520 27.76 -22.89 -13.54
N ARG A 521 27.43 -23.67 -14.57
CA ARG A 521 28.40 -24.35 -15.45
C ARG A 521 29.30 -23.32 -16.13
N ASN A 522 28.74 -22.24 -16.68
CA ASN A 522 29.52 -21.17 -17.30
C ASN A 522 30.49 -20.50 -16.31
N ARG A 523 30.04 -20.19 -15.08
CA ARG A 523 30.90 -19.63 -14.02
C ARG A 523 32.06 -20.55 -13.64
N ARG A 524 31.84 -21.86 -13.59
CA ARG A 524 32.89 -22.85 -13.30
C ARG A 524 33.96 -22.92 -14.39
N PHE A 525 33.59 -22.72 -15.66
CA PHE A 525 34.54 -22.67 -16.78
C PHE A 525 35.41 -21.41 -16.73
N ASP A 526 34.82 -20.24 -16.47
CA ASP A 526 35.57 -18.97 -16.39
C ASP A 526 36.59 -18.97 -15.25
N THR A 527 36.24 -19.56 -14.11
CA THR A 527 37.14 -19.63 -12.94
C THR A 527 38.35 -20.54 -13.19
N LYS A 528 38.22 -21.54 -14.08
CA LYS A 528 39.35 -22.39 -14.49
C LYS A 528 40.28 -21.70 -15.48
N ILE A 529 39.78 -20.79 -16.30
CA ILE A 529 40.59 -20.03 -17.28
C ILE A 529 41.47 -18.99 -16.59
N ILE A 530 41.03 -18.41 -15.47
CA ILE A 530 41.81 -17.39 -14.71
C ILE A 530 42.95 -18.01 -13.87
N ARG A 531 42.98 -19.35 -13.69
CA ARG A 531 44.00 -20.07 -12.92
C ARG A 531 45.13 -20.69 -13.76
N TYR A 532 45.14 -20.42 -15.06
CA TYR A 532 46.24 -20.71 -15.98
C TYR A 532 46.78 -19.40 -16.54
#